data_AF-A0A831ZJR3-F1
#
_entry.id   AF-A0A831ZJR3-F1
#
_cell.length_a   1.000
_cell.length_b   1.000
_cell.length_c   1.000
_cell.angle_alpha   90.00
_cell.angle_beta   90.00
_cell.angle_gamma   90.00
#
_symmetry.space_group_name_H-M   'P 1'
#
loop_
_entity.id
_entity.type
_entity.pdbx_description
1 polymer ?
#
loop_
_entity_poly.entity_id
_entity_poly.type
_entity_poly.pdbx_seq_one_letter_code
_entity_poly.pdbx_strand_id
1 'polypeptide(L)'
;LVIRGAVGNGIRVVAPMSSVTDDLQVMDDNDLEQYDIVMVADCISAAIIQITNADPDTTGTLEHLSGSGVPGNTVSNLDKVYRDDAEVMNLATHVFYIGSGVSGLPALFQKVGSNSAEELVEGVEGMQILYGEDIDGDASADRFLTANQVDMNHVISVRISILLQSITDHLTTDAQSYAFNGTSVTPTDHRVRRVFTTTISLRNRIP
;
A
#
# COMPACT_ATOMS: atom_id res chain seq x y z
N LEU A 1 -3.22 -7.27 4.71
CA LEU A 1 -3.35 -5.84 4.38
C LEU A 1 -2.57 -5.58 3.10
N VAL A 2 -3.17 -4.91 2.12
CA VAL A 2 -2.48 -4.50 0.89
C VAL A 2 -2.50 -2.97 0.84
N ILE A 3 -1.32 -2.37 0.68
CA ILE A 3 -1.14 -0.92 0.54
C ILE A 3 -0.49 -0.67 -0.81
N ARG A 4 -1.02 0.29 -1.57
CA ARG A 4 -0.43 0.75 -2.82
C ARG A 4 -0.19 2.23 -2.72
N GLY A 5 0.96 2.69 -3.20
CA GLY A 5 1.31 4.11 -3.17
C GLY A 5 2.50 4.41 -4.05
N ALA A 6 2.64 5.69 -4.38
CA ALA A 6 3.81 6.22 -5.06
C ALA A 6 5.02 6.16 -4.13
N VAL A 7 6.17 5.75 -4.67
CA VAL A 7 7.45 5.64 -3.95
C VAL A 7 8.57 6.26 -4.78
N GLY A 8 9.65 6.66 -4.10
CA GLY A 8 10.83 7.25 -4.72
C GLY A 8 10.70 8.76 -4.93
N ASN A 9 11.68 9.31 -5.65
CA ASN A 9 11.64 10.70 -6.11
C ASN A 9 10.88 10.74 -7.44
N GLY A 10 10.07 11.79 -7.64
CA GLY A 10 9.35 11.99 -8.90
C GLY A 10 10.31 12.26 -10.06
N ILE A 11 10.05 11.62 -11.20
CA ILE A 11 10.72 11.88 -12.48
C ILE A 11 9.90 12.94 -13.21
N ARG A 12 10.50 14.09 -13.51
CA ARG A 12 9.77 15.20 -14.14
C ARG A 12 9.44 14.89 -15.60
N VAL A 13 8.22 15.21 -16.01
CA VAL A 13 7.86 15.25 -17.43
C VAL A 13 8.62 16.40 -18.10
N VAL A 14 9.29 16.14 -19.23
CA VAL A 14 10.18 17.13 -19.89
C VAL A 14 9.57 17.77 -21.13
N ALA A 15 8.52 17.17 -21.70
CA ALA A 15 7.79 17.74 -22.81
C ALA A 15 6.28 17.50 -22.65
N PRO A 16 5.43 18.48 -22.99
CA PRO A 16 3.99 18.32 -22.88
C PRO A 16 3.46 17.31 -23.90
N MET A 17 2.52 16.47 -23.49
CA MET A 17 1.74 15.66 -24.44
C MET A 17 0.96 16.60 -25.38
N SER A 18 0.82 16.24 -26.67
CA SER A 18 0.01 17.02 -27.63
C SER A 18 -1.45 16.58 -27.61
N SER A 19 -1.71 15.33 -27.22
CA SER A 19 -3.04 14.74 -27.04
C SER A 19 -3.08 13.85 -25.79
N VAL A 20 -4.29 13.50 -25.32
CA VAL A 20 -4.50 12.64 -24.15
C VAL A 20 -4.06 11.18 -24.36
N THR A 21 -3.70 10.80 -25.58
CA THR A 21 -3.22 9.45 -25.94
C THR A 21 -1.74 9.41 -26.28
N ASP A 22 -1.05 10.55 -26.30
CA ASP A 22 0.38 10.61 -26.64
C ASP A 22 1.24 10.03 -25.51
N ASP A 23 2.42 9.56 -25.85
CA ASP A 23 3.38 9.03 -24.88
C ASP A 23 3.90 10.14 -23.96
N LEU A 24 4.22 9.77 -22.72
CA LEU A 24 4.88 10.69 -21.79
C LEU A 24 6.35 10.79 -22.14
N GLN A 25 6.90 11.99 -21.98
CA GLN A 25 8.32 12.28 -22.22
C GLN A 25 8.98 12.68 -20.90
N VAL A 26 10.00 11.93 -20.48
CA VAL A 26 10.82 12.14 -19.28
C VAL A 26 12.30 12.22 -19.67
N MET A 27 13.18 12.53 -18.72
CA MET A 27 14.62 12.39 -18.96
C MET A 27 14.98 10.91 -19.15
N ASP A 28 16.02 10.64 -19.95
CA ASP A 28 16.71 9.34 -19.96
C ASP A 28 17.44 9.11 -18.62
N ASP A 29 18.03 7.93 -18.45
CA ASP A 29 18.63 7.48 -17.17
C ASP A 29 17.62 7.60 -16.01
N ASN A 30 16.41 7.10 -16.25
CA ASN A 30 15.27 7.20 -15.34
C ASN A 30 14.97 5.93 -14.52
N ASP A 31 15.76 4.88 -14.71
CA ASP A 31 15.66 3.58 -14.01
C ASP A 31 14.30 2.87 -14.20
N LEU A 32 13.48 3.26 -15.20
CA LEU A 32 12.22 2.59 -15.51
C LEU A 32 12.44 1.45 -16.48
N GLU A 33 11.67 0.39 -16.33
CA GLU A 33 11.69 -0.79 -17.21
C GLU A 33 10.35 -1.02 -17.91
N GLN A 34 10.37 -1.79 -19.00
CA GLN A 34 9.15 -2.26 -19.62
C GLN A 34 8.26 -2.99 -18.59
N TYR A 35 6.96 -2.67 -18.60
CA TYR A 35 5.94 -3.20 -17.71
C TYR A 35 5.96 -2.70 -16.27
N ASP A 36 6.83 -1.76 -15.92
CA ASP A 36 6.66 -1.02 -14.68
C ASP A 36 5.32 -0.30 -14.66
N ILE A 37 4.71 -0.29 -13.47
CA ILE A 37 3.45 0.41 -13.24
C ILE A 37 3.80 1.71 -12.50
N VAL A 38 3.54 2.83 -13.16
CA VAL A 38 3.86 4.16 -12.66
C VAL A 38 2.59 4.99 -12.54
N MET A 39 2.66 6.00 -11.68
CA MET A 39 1.66 7.05 -11.57
C MET A 39 2.25 8.34 -12.14
N VAL A 40 1.56 8.95 -13.09
CA VAL A 40 1.82 10.33 -13.50
C VAL A 40 0.84 11.24 -12.76
N ALA A 41 1.33 12.30 -12.13
CA ALA A 41 0.50 13.22 -11.35
C ALA A 41 0.98 14.67 -11.45
N ASP A 42 0.03 15.59 -11.38
CA ASP A 42 0.27 17.01 -11.11
C ASP A 42 -0.63 17.47 -9.95
N CYS A 43 -0.72 18.79 -9.71
CA CYS A 43 -1.51 19.33 -8.61
C CYS A 43 -3.04 19.16 -8.76
N ILE A 44 -3.52 18.72 -9.94
CA ILE A 44 -4.94 18.64 -10.26
C ILE A 44 -5.39 17.18 -10.43
N SER A 45 -4.57 16.32 -11.03
CA SER A 45 -4.97 14.95 -11.37
C SER A 45 -3.82 13.97 -11.38
N ALA A 46 -4.15 12.68 -11.29
CA ALA A 46 -3.21 11.59 -11.47
C ALA A 46 -3.79 10.49 -12.35
N ALA A 47 -2.93 9.80 -13.10
CA ALA A 47 -3.24 8.60 -13.87
C ALA A 47 -2.22 7.50 -13.55
N ILE A 48 -2.66 6.24 -13.62
CA ILE A 48 -1.80 5.07 -13.44
C ILE A 48 -1.67 4.38 -14.79
N ILE A 49 -0.43 4.12 -15.20
CA ILE A 49 -0.13 3.43 -16.46
C ILE A 49 0.84 2.29 -16.22
N GLN A 50 0.77 1.26 -17.06
CA GLN A 50 1.83 0.29 -17.25
C GLN A 50 2.64 0.68 -18.49
N ILE A 51 3.96 0.77 -18.37
CA ILE A 51 4.84 1.14 -19.47
C ILE A 51 4.88 0.00 -20.50
N THR A 52 4.71 0.30 -21.79
CA THR A 52 4.61 -0.71 -22.84
C THR A 52 5.81 -0.82 -23.77
N ASN A 53 6.61 0.24 -23.92
CA ASN A 53 7.84 0.19 -24.71
C ASN A 53 8.96 -0.55 -23.98
N ALA A 54 9.89 -1.12 -24.74
CA ALA A 54 10.96 -1.96 -24.22
C ALA A 54 12.03 -1.19 -23.43
N ASP A 55 12.36 0.04 -23.87
CA ASP A 55 13.54 0.76 -23.41
C ASP A 55 13.21 2.19 -22.89
N PRO A 56 12.31 2.35 -21.91
CA PRO A 56 11.92 3.68 -21.40
C PRO A 56 13.10 4.42 -20.74
N ASP A 57 14.03 3.70 -20.10
CA ASP A 57 15.23 4.26 -19.50
C ASP A 57 16.15 4.97 -20.52
N THR A 58 16.35 4.35 -21.68
CA THR A 58 17.23 4.90 -22.73
C THR A 58 16.52 5.92 -23.62
N THR A 59 15.22 5.76 -23.85
CA THR A 59 14.46 6.61 -24.78
C THR A 59 13.86 7.85 -24.13
N GLY A 60 13.68 7.83 -22.80
CA GLY A 60 12.90 8.85 -22.09
C GLY A 60 11.42 8.89 -22.50
N THR A 61 10.94 7.91 -23.27
CA THR A 61 9.55 7.83 -23.71
C THR A 61 8.83 6.75 -22.91
N LEU A 62 7.64 7.05 -22.38
CA LEU A 62 6.80 6.07 -21.70
C LEU A 62 5.54 5.85 -22.52
N GLU A 63 5.54 4.76 -23.30
CA GLU A 63 4.35 4.32 -24.03
C GLU A 63 3.34 3.67 -23.06
N HIS A 64 2.05 3.88 -23.29
CA HIS A 64 0.97 3.36 -22.44
C HIS A 64 -0.17 2.73 -23.26
N LEU A 65 0.20 1.99 -24.31
CA LEU A 65 -0.76 1.38 -25.22
C LEU A 65 -1.69 0.38 -24.49
N SER A 66 -2.97 0.35 -24.89
CA SER A 66 -3.92 -0.62 -24.36
C SER A 66 -3.64 -2.04 -24.85
N GLY A 67 -3.87 -3.04 -24.01
CA GLY A 67 -3.80 -4.46 -24.41
C GLY A 67 -2.38 -5.04 -24.48
N SER A 68 -1.37 -4.34 -23.94
CA SER A 68 -0.01 -4.86 -23.74
C SER A 68 0.30 -4.99 -22.24
N GLY A 69 1.17 -5.92 -21.88
CA GLY A 69 1.57 -6.20 -20.50
C GLY A 69 0.51 -6.95 -19.68
N VAL A 70 0.90 -7.37 -18.46
CA VAL A 70 0.00 -7.91 -17.44
C VAL A 70 0.28 -7.13 -16.14
N PRO A 71 -0.71 -6.46 -15.53
CA PRO A 71 -2.16 -6.48 -15.82
C PRO A 71 -2.61 -5.71 -17.07
N GLY A 72 -1.76 -4.84 -17.63
CA GLY A 72 -2.00 -4.07 -18.85
C GLY A 72 -2.83 -2.79 -18.67
N ASN A 73 -2.71 -1.88 -19.64
CA ASN A 73 -3.57 -0.70 -19.73
C ASN A 73 -4.92 -1.07 -20.34
N THR A 74 -6.01 -0.62 -19.72
CA THR A 74 -7.36 -0.84 -20.26
C THR A 74 -7.66 0.09 -21.45
N VAL A 75 -7.14 1.31 -21.40
CA VAL A 75 -7.23 2.33 -22.45
C VAL A 75 -5.90 3.08 -22.51
N SER A 76 -5.57 3.67 -23.65
CA SER A 76 -4.43 4.58 -23.82
C SER A 76 -4.79 6.05 -23.58
N ASN A 77 -6.05 6.36 -23.27
CA ASN A 77 -6.48 7.73 -22.99
C ASN A 77 -6.29 8.01 -21.49
N LEU A 78 -5.47 9.01 -21.15
CA LEU A 78 -5.20 9.40 -19.76
C LEU A 78 -6.19 10.44 -19.21
N ASP A 79 -7.26 10.76 -19.95
CA ASP A 79 -8.28 11.78 -19.71
C ASP A 79 -7.75 13.23 -19.65
N LYS A 80 -6.43 13.42 -19.60
CA LYS A 80 -5.74 14.70 -19.53
C LYS A 80 -4.36 14.63 -20.17
N VAL A 81 -3.93 15.76 -20.72
CA VAL A 81 -2.55 16.03 -21.15
C VAL A 81 -1.70 16.42 -19.94
N TYR A 82 -0.66 15.64 -19.66
CA TYR A 82 0.36 15.99 -18.67
C TYR A 82 1.46 16.85 -19.30
N ARG A 83 1.92 17.86 -18.55
CA ARG A 83 2.90 18.86 -18.99
C ARG A 83 4.11 18.81 -18.07
N ASP A 84 5.01 19.78 -18.19
CA ASP A 84 6.27 19.81 -17.45
C ASP A 84 6.12 20.07 -15.95
N ASP A 85 4.93 20.39 -15.46
CA ASP A 85 4.59 20.44 -14.03
C ASP A 85 4.16 19.09 -13.45
N ALA A 86 4.08 18.04 -14.28
CA ALA A 86 3.77 16.69 -13.85
C ALA A 86 5.03 15.88 -13.49
N GLU A 87 4.85 14.94 -12.57
CA GLU A 87 5.87 13.99 -12.14
C GLU A 87 5.36 12.55 -12.33
N VAL A 88 6.27 11.68 -12.76
CA VAL A 88 6.09 10.23 -12.85
C VAL A 88 6.73 9.59 -11.62
N MET A 89 5.99 8.74 -10.92
CA MET A 89 6.44 8.06 -9.72
C MET A 89 6.18 6.55 -9.83
N ASN A 90 7.11 5.75 -9.31
CA ASN A 90 6.93 4.31 -9.22
C ASN A 90 5.81 3.96 -8.24
N LEU A 91 4.96 3.00 -8.60
CA LEU A 91 3.97 2.46 -7.67
C LEU A 91 4.49 1.19 -7.01
N ALA A 92 4.61 1.21 -5.68
CA ALA A 92 4.88 0.00 -4.91
C ALA A 92 3.58 -0.57 -4.35
N THR A 93 3.47 -1.90 -4.40
CA THR A 93 2.46 -2.65 -3.63
C THR A 93 3.15 -3.32 -2.45
N HIS A 94 2.75 -2.96 -1.24
CA HIS A 94 3.17 -3.64 0.00
C HIS A 94 2.04 -4.53 0.50
N VAL A 95 2.33 -5.82 0.68
CA VAL A 95 1.40 -6.79 1.25
C VAL A 95 1.92 -7.22 2.61
N PHE A 96 1.13 -7.00 3.65
CA PHE A 96 1.40 -7.46 5.01
C PHE A 96 0.45 -8.57 5.40
N TYR A 97 0.97 -9.66 5.97
CA TYR A 97 0.17 -10.78 6.42
C TYR A 97 0.84 -11.52 7.56
N ILE A 98 0.06 -12.31 8.30
CA ILE A 98 0.58 -13.20 9.34
C ILE A 98 0.78 -14.58 8.72
N GLY A 99 1.98 -15.13 8.91
CA GLY A 99 2.35 -16.46 8.45
C GLY A 99 3.09 -17.23 9.54
N SER A 100 3.49 -18.46 9.22
CA SER A 100 4.42 -19.22 10.06
C SER A 100 5.83 -18.67 9.85
N GLY A 101 6.46 -18.18 10.92
CA GLY A 101 7.86 -17.80 10.95
C GLY A 101 8.80 -19.00 10.91
N VAL A 102 10.10 -18.71 10.78
CA VAL A 102 11.15 -19.73 10.70
C VAL A 102 11.21 -20.63 11.94
N SER A 103 10.86 -20.09 13.11
CA SER A 103 10.80 -20.83 14.38
C SER A 103 9.55 -21.69 14.56
N GLY A 104 8.59 -21.63 13.62
CA GLY A 104 7.27 -22.23 13.75
C GLY A 104 6.27 -21.39 14.56
N LEU A 105 6.68 -20.22 15.07
CA LEU A 105 5.78 -19.25 15.69
C LEU A 105 5.12 -18.36 14.65
N PRO A 106 3.92 -17.79 14.92
CA PRO A 106 3.33 -16.81 14.01
C PRO A 106 4.21 -15.56 13.91
N ALA A 107 4.34 -15.01 12.70
CA ALA A 107 5.16 -13.85 12.43
C ALA A 107 4.48 -12.93 11.40
N LEU A 108 4.81 -11.64 11.45
CA LEU A 108 4.39 -10.65 10.46
C LEU A 108 5.35 -10.68 9.28
N PHE A 109 4.81 -10.89 8.09
CA PHE A 109 5.53 -10.86 6.83
C PHE A 109 5.18 -9.61 6.03
N GLN A 110 6.14 -9.15 5.22
CA GLN A 110 5.93 -8.15 4.19
C GLN A 110 6.38 -8.70 2.83
N LYS A 111 5.59 -8.41 1.81
CA LYS A 111 5.96 -8.61 0.40
C LYS A 111 5.88 -7.28 -0.32
N VAL A 112 6.92 -6.92 -1.09
CA VAL A 112 6.96 -5.70 -1.90
C VAL A 112 6.96 -6.07 -3.37
N GLY A 113 5.94 -5.63 -4.10
CA GLY A 113 5.76 -5.98 -5.51
C GLY A 113 5.73 -7.50 -5.74
N SER A 114 6.61 -7.97 -6.62
CA SER A 114 6.80 -9.38 -6.97
C SER A 114 7.83 -10.11 -6.11
N ASN A 115 8.58 -9.40 -5.25
CA ASN A 115 9.67 -9.96 -4.45
C ASN A 115 9.20 -11.07 -3.51
N SER A 116 10.11 -11.92 -3.05
CA SER A 116 9.80 -12.89 -1.99
C SER A 116 9.34 -12.16 -0.72
N ALA A 117 8.49 -12.82 0.07
CA ALA A 117 8.06 -12.26 1.34
C ALA A 117 9.18 -12.36 2.39
N GLU A 118 9.34 -11.31 3.17
CA GLU A 118 10.32 -11.18 4.24
C GLU A 118 9.63 -11.21 5.60
N GLU A 119 10.20 -11.94 6.55
CA GLU A 119 9.75 -11.93 7.94
C GLU A 119 10.21 -10.64 8.62
N LEU A 120 9.27 -9.81 9.08
CA LEU A 120 9.59 -8.54 9.73
C LEU A 120 9.70 -8.70 11.25
N VAL A 121 8.72 -9.36 11.85
CA VAL A 121 8.58 -9.46 13.31
C VAL A 121 8.02 -10.82 13.68
N GLU A 122 8.84 -11.61 14.36
CA GLU A 122 8.43 -12.86 15.00
C GLU A 122 7.47 -12.60 16.17
N GLY A 123 6.54 -13.51 16.41
CA GLY A 123 5.60 -13.43 17.55
C GLY A 123 4.38 -12.54 17.30
N VAL A 124 4.19 -12.04 16.08
CA VAL A 124 2.92 -11.38 15.71
C VAL A 124 1.87 -12.44 15.45
N GLU A 125 1.01 -12.66 16.45
CA GLU A 125 -0.04 -13.69 16.45
C GLU A 125 -1.34 -13.18 15.81
N GLY A 126 -1.64 -11.89 15.94
CA GLY A 126 -2.87 -11.29 15.43
C GLY A 126 -2.65 -9.89 14.87
N MET A 127 -3.42 -9.55 13.83
CA MET A 127 -3.45 -8.23 13.21
C MET A 127 -4.89 -7.88 12.85
N GLN A 128 -5.36 -6.73 13.35
CA GLN A 128 -6.67 -6.18 13.03
C GLN A 128 -6.50 -4.78 12.44
N ILE A 129 -7.22 -4.53 11.34
CA ILE A 129 -7.26 -3.23 10.69
C ILE A 129 -8.70 -2.72 10.73
N LEU A 130 -8.88 -1.50 11.20
CA LEU A 130 -10.14 -0.76 11.15
C LEU A 130 -9.93 0.55 10.40
N TYR A 131 -10.95 0.98 9.67
CA TYR A 131 -10.94 2.17 8.84
C TYR A 131 -11.75 3.26 9.53
N GLY A 132 -11.12 4.41 9.75
CA GLY A 132 -11.75 5.59 10.32
C GLY A 132 -12.51 6.34 9.23
N GLU A 133 -13.83 6.31 9.36
CA GLU A 133 -14.78 6.94 8.43
C GLU A 133 -15.21 8.31 8.98
N ASP A 134 -15.15 9.32 8.13
CA ASP A 134 -15.64 10.69 8.37
C ASP A 134 -16.98 10.85 7.64
N ILE A 135 -18.07 10.89 8.39
CA ILE A 135 -19.43 10.93 7.85
C ILE A 135 -20.07 12.31 7.92
N ASP A 136 -19.42 13.29 8.55
CA ASP A 136 -19.91 14.67 8.65
C ASP A 136 -19.03 15.72 7.93
N GLY A 137 -17.87 15.30 7.42
CA GLY A 137 -16.97 16.07 6.57
C GLY A 137 -16.07 17.04 7.32
N ASP A 138 -15.85 16.83 8.62
CA ASP A 138 -15.03 17.71 9.46
C ASP A 138 -13.52 17.34 9.47
N ALA A 139 -13.13 16.35 8.66
CA ALA A 139 -11.78 15.78 8.58
C ALA A 139 -11.33 15.04 9.86
N SER A 140 -12.28 14.56 10.66
CA SER A 140 -12.08 13.67 11.80
C SER A 140 -12.84 12.35 11.62
N ALA A 141 -12.30 11.26 12.17
CA ALA A 141 -12.94 9.95 12.05
C ALA A 141 -14.01 9.79 13.13
N ASP A 142 -15.27 9.64 12.72
CA ASP A 142 -16.41 9.42 13.61
C ASP A 142 -16.47 8.00 14.16
N ARG A 143 -16.08 7.03 13.33
CA ARG A 143 -16.15 5.60 13.67
C ARG A 143 -15.07 4.80 12.98
N PHE A 144 -14.69 3.69 13.63
CA PHE A 144 -13.70 2.75 13.11
C PHE A 144 -14.37 1.41 12.80
N LEU A 145 -14.42 1.05 11.52
CA LEU A 145 -15.17 -0.10 11.01
C LEU A 145 -14.27 -1.08 10.24
N THR A 146 -14.73 -2.31 10.06
CA THR A 146 -14.06 -3.28 9.19
C THR A 146 -14.30 -2.94 7.71
N ALA A 147 -13.42 -3.43 6.82
CA ALA A 147 -13.45 -3.12 5.39
C ALA A 147 -14.80 -3.39 4.70
N ASN A 148 -15.56 -4.39 5.19
CA ASN A 148 -16.85 -4.78 4.63
C ASN A 148 -18.04 -3.93 5.13
N GLN A 149 -17.81 -3.01 6.06
CA GLN A 149 -18.85 -2.18 6.69
C GLN A 149 -18.66 -0.69 6.44
N VAL A 150 -17.50 -0.28 5.91
CA VAL A 150 -17.13 1.12 5.72
C VAL A 150 -17.36 1.56 4.28
N ASP A 151 -17.81 2.80 4.08
CA ASP A 151 -17.72 3.45 2.77
C ASP A 151 -16.31 3.97 2.56
N MET A 152 -15.56 3.31 1.67
CA MET A 152 -14.17 3.64 1.38
C MET A 152 -13.95 5.06 0.83
N ASN A 153 -15.00 5.72 0.33
CA ASN A 153 -14.92 7.10 -0.12
C ASN A 153 -14.77 8.09 1.05
N HIS A 154 -15.26 7.71 2.23
CA HIS A 154 -15.27 8.52 3.44
C HIS A 154 -14.15 8.13 4.42
N VAL A 155 -13.21 7.26 4.02
CA VAL A 155 -12.11 6.81 4.87
C VAL A 155 -10.97 7.83 4.88
N ILE A 156 -10.68 8.37 6.06
CA ILE A 156 -9.61 9.36 6.27
C ILE A 156 -8.49 8.87 7.19
N SER A 157 -8.67 7.76 7.89
CA SER A 157 -7.63 7.19 8.76
C SER A 157 -7.71 5.67 8.84
N VAL A 158 -6.64 5.05 9.32
CA VAL A 158 -6.58 3.60 9.56
C VAL A 158 -6.06 3.35 10.96
N ARG A 159 -6.75 2.50 11.71
CA ARG A 159 -6.30 1.99 13.01
C ARG A 159 -5.80 0.56 12.85
N ILE A 160 -4.55 0.35 13.23
CA ILE A 160 -3.88 -0.95 13.15
C ILE A 160 -3.61 -1.42 14.58
N SER A 161 -4.10 -2.62 14.90
CA SER A 161 -3.85 -3.29 16.17
C SER A 161 -3.10 -4.59 15.93
N ILE A 162 -1.98 -4.77 16.62
CA ILE A 162 -1.12 -5.95 16.56
C ILE A 162 -1.15 -6.66 17.91
N LEU A 163 -1.46 -7.95 17.91
CA LEU A 163 -1.30 -8.85 19.05
C LEU A 163 0.07 -9.51 18.95
N LEU A 164 0.94 -9.19 19.90
CA LEU A 164 2.28 -9.74 19.99
C LEU A 164 2.35 -10.72 21.16
N GLN A 165 2.93 -11.90 20.92
CA GLN A 165 3.23 -12.89 21.96
C GLN A 165 4.74 -12.93 22.25
N SER A 166 5.10 -13.33 23.46
CA SER A 166 6.49 -13.68 23.78
C SER A 166 6.98 -14.83 22.91
N ILE A 167 8.27 -14.86 22.57
CA ILE A 167 8.91 -15.95 21.81
C ILE A 167 9.15 -17.19 22.68
N THR A 168 9.40 -16.98 23.97
CA THR A 168 9.51 -18.05 24.97
C THR A 168 8.14 -18.32 25.58
N ASP A 169 7.81 -19.60 25.74
CA ASP A 169 6.68 -20.07 26.53
C ASP A 169 7.07 -20.26 28.00
N HIS A 170 6.11 -20.43 28.91
CA HIS A 170 6.34 -20.58 30.35
C HIS A 170 7.00 -19.35 31.00
N LEU A 171 6.68 -18.16 30.51
CA LEU A 171 7.04 -16.90 31.19
C LEU A 171 6.11 -16.62 32.38
N THR A 172 4.97 -17.30 32.44
CA THR A 172 4.01 -17.24 33.54
C THR A 172 3.76 -18.62 34.14
N THR A 173 3.32 -18.66 35.39
CA THR A 173 2.98 -19.91 36.08
C THR A 173 1.66 -20.51 35.57
N ASP A 174 0.76 -19.65 35.12
CA ASP A 174 -0.57 -20.01 34.63
C ASP A 174 -0.83 -19.34 33.28
N ALA A 175 -1.75 -19.89 32.50
CA ALA A 175 -2.20 -19.29 31.24
C ALA A 175 -2.79 -17.90 31.46
N GLN A 176 -2.39 -16.93 30.63
CA GLN A 176 -2.80 -15.54 30.77
C GLN A 176 -3.88 -15.18 29.75
N SER A 177 -5.08 -14.85 30.23
CA SER A 177 -6.13 -14.33 29.37
C SER A 177 -5.75 -12.96 28.79
N TYR A 178 -6.13 -12.70 27.54
CA TYR A 178 -5.96 -11.42 26.88
C TYR A 178 -7.23 -11.00 26.14
N ALA A 179 -7.37 -9.72 25.87
CA ALA A 179 -8.44 -9.19 25.04
C ALA A 179 -7.89 -8.68 23.71
N PHE A 180 -8.45 -9.16 22.59
CA PHE A 180 -8.11 -8.70 21.25
C PHE A 180 -9.36 -8.65 20.38
N ASN A 181 -9.50 -7.58 19.60
CA ASN A 181 -10.64 -7.36 18.70
C ASN A 181 -12.02 -7.54 19.40
N GLY A 182 -12.16 -7.00 20.61
CA GLY A 182 -13.40 -7.09 21.40
C GLY A 182 -13.69 -8.45 22.03
N THR A 183 -12.83 -9.45 21.82
CA THR A 183 -12.98 -10.81 22.37
C THR A 183 -11.94 -11.07 23.46
N SER A 184 -12.35 -11.70 24.56
CA SER A 184 -11.41 -12.23 25.56
C SER A 184 -11.09 -13.69 25.26
N VAL A 185 -9.80 -14.02 25.23
CA VAL A 185 -9.28 -15.36 24.94
C VAL A 185 -8.41 -15.80 26.10
N THR A 186 -8.60 -17.03 26.56
CA THR A 186 -7.69 -17.71 27.49
C THR A 186 -6.92 -18.77 26.69
N PRO A 187 -5.61 -18.56 26.43
CA PRO A 187 -4.79 -19.53 25.72
C PRO A 187 -4.54 -20.77 26.59
N THR A 188 -4.01 -21.83 25.97
CA THR A 188 -3.55 -23.04 26.68
C THR A 188 -2.06 -23.02 27.01
N ASP A 189 -1.33 -22.03 26.49
CA ASP A 189 0.09 -21.83 26.75
C ASP A 189 0.31 -20.81 27.88
N HIS A 190 1.58 -20.60 28.24
CA HIS A 190 2.02 -19.69 29.29
C HIS A 190 2.84 -18.53 28.72
N ARG A 191 2.44 -18.06 27.53
CA ARG A 191 3.04 -16.90 26.87
C ARG A 191 2.36 -15.62 27.33
N VAL A 192 3.16 -14.56 27.44
CA VAL A 192 2.63 -13.21 27.67
C VAL A 192 2.26 -12.61 26.32
N ARG A 193 1.06 -12.03 26.25
CA ARG A 193 0.54 -11.35 25.06
C ARG A 193 0.25 -9.89 25.33
N ARG A 194 0.52 -9.03 24.35
CA ARG A 194 0.24 -7.60 24.44
C ARG A 194 -0.30 -7.07 23.11
N VAL A 195 -1.30 -6.21 23.21
CA VAL A 195 -1.86 -5.50 22.05
C VAL A 195 -1.20 -4.13 21.95
N PHE A 196 -0.72 -3.81 20.76
CA PHE A 196 -0.24 -2.48 20.39
C PHE A 196 -1.16 -1.92 19.32
N THR A 197 -1.59 -0.67 19.50
CA THR A 197 -2.52 -0.01 18.58
C THR A 197 -1.94 1.32 18.14
N THR A 198 -2.01 1.59 16.85
CA THR A 198 -1.70 2.89 16.25
C THR A 198 -2.84 3.34 15.35
N THR A 199 -3.01 4.65 15.19
CA THR A 199 -3.96 5.25 14.24
C THR A 199 -3.21 6.24 13.36
N ILE A 200 -3.39 6.10 12.05
CA ILE A 200 -2.63 6.82 11.03
C ILE A 200 -3.63 7.55 10.13
N SER A 201 -3.48 8.87 10.00
CA SER A 201 -4.28 9.68 9.07
C SER A 201 -3.78 9.52 7.63
N LEU A 202 -4.71 9.43 6.69
CA LEU A 202 -4.44 9.30 5.25
C LEU A 202 -4.39 10.69 4.62
N ARG A 203 -3.20 11.26 4.47
CA ARG A 203 -3.04 12.65 3.97
C ARG A 203 -3.59 12.88 2.57
N ASN A 204 -3.63 11.86 1.70
CA ASN A 204 -4.24 11.98 0.36
C ASN A 204 -5.78 11.92 0.37
N ARG A 205 -6.41 11.91 1.55
CA ARG A 205 -7.86 11.86 1.77
C ARG A 205 -8.35 12.96 2.72
N ILE A 206 -7.46 13.83 3.20
CA ILE A 206 -7.80 14.97 4.07
C ILE A 206 -7.58 16.24 3.24
N PRO A 207 -8.62 17.07 3.04
CA PRO A 207 -8.50 18.33 2.31
C PRO A 207 -7.53 19.34 2.92
#